data_AF-A0A1Q3GP31-F1
#
_entry.id   AF-A0A1Q3GP31-F1
#
_cell.length_a   1.000
_cell.length_b   1.000
_cell.length_c   1.000
_cell.angle_alpha   90.00
_cell.angle_beta   90.00
_cell.angle_gamma   90.00
#
_symmetry.space_group_name_H-M   'P 1'
#
loop_
_entity.id
_entity.type
_entity.pdbx_description
1 polymer ?
#
loop_
_entity_poly.entity_id
_entity_poly.type
_entity_poly.pdbx_seq_one_letter_code
_entity_poly.pdbx_strand_id
1 'polypeptide(L)'
;MPEPLYLEEIPEYIPLVILNAEEGVFEMRGDVLPEYQSYCETILDWLKAYAGNPNTSTIFRFCIYYIGDKGEQLIKDIINILRTLPNIVIEWHVQTKDLMEYGEDLSEELAFPLRYIDAYL
;
A
#
# COMPACT_ATOMS: atom_id res chain seq x y z
N MET A 1 1.76 19.66 -0.78
CA MET A 1 1.41 18.29 -0.38
C MET A 1 -0.07 18.08 -0.71
N PRO A 2 -0.49 16.87 -1.08
CA PRO A 2 -1.91 16.56 -1.25
C PRO A 2 -2.64 16.57 0.10
N GLU A 3 -3.93 16.94 0.08
CA GLU A 3 -4.83 16.78 1.22
C GLU A 3 -4.98 15.29 1.56
N PRO A 4 -5.21 14.90 2.82
CA PRO A 4 -5.36 13.50 3.19
C PRO A 4 -6.45 12.77 2.37
N LEU A 5 -6.13 11.57 1.90
CA LEU A 5 -7.07 10.69 1.21
C LEU A 5 -7.64 9.67 2.18
N TYR A 6 -8.97 9.56 2.20
CA TYR A 6 -9.72 8.54 2.92
C TYR A 6 -10.68 7.87 1.96
N LEU A 7 -10.49 6.57 1.74
CA LEU A 7 -11.43 5.71 1.02
C LEU A 7 -11.94 4.68 2.01
N GLU A 8 -13.25 4.69 2.28
CA GLU A 8 -13.89 3.69 3.13
C GLU A 8 -13.82 2.31 2.47
N GLU A 9 -13.71 1.27 3.29
CA GLU A 9 -13.78 -0.11 2.81
C GLU A 9 -15.17 -0.40 2.22
N ILE A 10 -15.18 -1.01 1.03
CA ILE A 10 -16.37 -1.64 0.48
C ILE A 10 -16.06 -3.13 0.39
N PRO A 11 -16.71 -3.99 1.20
CA PRO A 11 -16.43 -5.42 1.24
C PRO A 11 -16.38 -6.03 -0.15
N GLU A 12 -15.37 -6.86 -0.43
CA GLU A 12 -15.12 -7.54 -1.71
C GLU A 12 -14.74 -6.64 -2.91
N TYR A 13 -14.74 -5.31 -2.77
CA TYR A 13 -14.53 -4.39 -3.89
C TYR A 13 -13.39 -3.39 -3.68
N ILE A 14 -13.26 -2.82 -2.49
CA ILE A 14 -12.34 -1.70 -2.23
C ILE A 14 -11.78 -1.84 -0.82
N PRO A 15 -10.45 -1.93 -0.65
CA PRO A 15 -9.86 -1.90 0.68
C PRO A 15 -10.01 -0.49 1.28
N LEU A 16 -10.04 -0.40 2.61
CA LEU A 16 -9.81 0.87 3.30
C LEU A 16 -8.47 1.45 2.83
N VAL A 17 -8.45 2.73 2.46
CA VAL A 17 -7.21 3.45 2.15
C VAL A 17 -7.14 4.75 2.92
N ILE A 18 -6.05 4.94 3.66
CA ILE A 18 -5.76 6.15 4.43
C ILE A 18 -4.37 6.64 4.04
N LEU A 19 -4.29 7.78 3.36
CA LEU A 19 -3.03 8.41 3.00
C LEU A 19 -2.98 9.80 3.64
N ASN A 20 -2.17 9.96 4.68
CA ASN A 20 -2.04 11.23 5.40
C ASN A 20 -0.56 11.66 5.44
N ALA A 21 -0.23 12.68 4.65
CA ALA A 21 1.12 13.22 4.57
C ALA A 21 1.57 13.90 5.87
N GLU A 22 0.68 14.41 6.71
CA GLU A 22 1.07 15.03 7.99
C GLU A 22 1.60 13.99 8.99
N GLU A 23 0.97 12.81 9.02
CA GLU A 23 1.38 11.70 9.91
C GLU A 23 2.57 10.91 9.34
N GLY A 24 2.78 10.95 8.02
CA GLY A 24 3.82 10.16 7.34
C GLY A 24 3.59 8.65 7.37
N VAL A 25 2.37 8.23 7.75
CA VAL A 25 1.95 6.82 7.80
C VAL A 25 0.75 6.64 6.89
N PHE A 26 0.88 5.73 5.93
CA PHE A 26 -0.15 5.36 4.97
C PHE A 26 -0.62 3.94 5.26
N GLU A 27 -1.88 3.65 4.94
CA GLU A 27 -2.48 2.35 5.17
C GLU A 27 -3.40 1.95 4.01
N MET A 28 -3.28 0.69 3.58
CA MET A 28 -4.26 -0.02 2.78
C MET A 28 -4.66 -1.28 3.55
N ARG A 29 -5.94 -1.45 3.86
CA ARG A 29 -6.44 -2.56 4.68
C ARG A 29 -7.67 -3.21 4.05
N GLY A 30 -7.66 -4.54 3.94
CA GLY A 30 -8.79 -5.31 3.40
C GLY A 30 -8.41 -6.20 2.22
N ASP A 31 -9.42 -6.56 1.44
CA ASP A 31 -9.25 -7.30 0.18
C ASP A 31 -8.83 -6.34 -0.95
N VAL A 32 -7.77 -6.68 -1.67
CA VAL A 32 -7.28 -5.90 -2.81
C VAL A 32 -7.85 -6.50 -4.09
N LEU A 33 -9.12 -6.18 -4.35
CA LEU A 33 -9.86 -6.60 -5.54
C LEU A 33 -10.35 -5.38 -6.31
N PRO A 34 -9.45 -4.66 -7.00
CA PRO A 34 -9.81 -3.41 -7.64
C PRO A 34 -10.74 -3.65 -8.84
N GLU A 35 -12.05 -3.56 -8.59
CA GLU A 35 -13.06 -3.63 -9.65
C GLU A 35 -13.22 -2.30 -10.40
N TYR A 36 -12.95 -1.20 -9.71
CA TYR A 36 -13.15 0.15 -10.23
C TYR A 36 -11.82 0.85 -10.47
N GLN A 37 -11.46 1.01 -11.74
CA GLN A 37 -10.24 1.69 -12.18
C GLN A 37 -10.07 3.09 -11.56
N SER A 38 -11.16 3.82 -11.37
CA SER A 38 -11.14 5.17 -10.78
C SER A 38 -10.55 5.20 -9.36
N TYR A 39 -10.73 4.13 -8.58
CA TYR A 39 -10.16 4.05 -7.23
C TYR A 39 -8.65 3.80 -7.29
N CYS A 40 -8.20 2.91 -8.19
CA CYS A 40 -6.78 2.72 -8.45
C CYS A 40 -6.11 4.04 -8.86
N GLU A 41 -6.71 4.75 -9.81
CA GLU A 41 -6.19 6.04 -10.29
C GLU A 41 -6.14 7.07 -9.16
N THR A 42 -7.19 7.15 -8.33
CA THR A 42 -7.22 8.06 -7.18
C THR A 42 -6.05 7.81 -6.21
N ILE A 43 -5.79 6.53 -5.88
CA ILE A 43 -4.69 6.13 -4.99
C ILE A 43 -3.34 6.47 -5.63
N LEU A 44 -3.14 6.05 -6.88
CA LEU A 44 -1.88 6.22 -7.59
C LEU A 44 -1.56 7.70 -7.83
N ASP A 45 -2.55 8.51 -8.19
CA ASP A 45 -2.35 9.93 -8.45
C ASP A 45 -2.06 10.71 -7.16
N TRP A 46 -2.69 10.33 -6.05
CA TRP A 46 -2.33 10.87 -4.75
C TRP A 46 -0.88 10.57 -4.39
N LEU A 47 -0.44 9.31 -4.55
CA LEU A 47 0.93 8.89 -4.26
C LEU A 47 1.95 9.59 -5.15
N LYS A 48 1.65 9.77 -6.45
CA LYS A 48 2.49 10.55 -7.37
C LYS A 48 2.60 12.01 -6.94
N ALA A 49 1.49 12.63 -6.53
CA ALA A 49 1.49 14.00 -6.05
C ALA A 49 2.30 14.15 -4.75
N TYR A 50 2.19 13.20 -3.84
CA TYR A 50 3.02 13.14 -2.63
C TYR A 50 4.51 12.97 -2.95
N ALA A 51 4.85 12.09 -3.89
CA ALA A 51 6.23 11.83 -4.31
C ALA A 51 6.95 13.06 -4.90
N GLY A 52 6.21 14.08 -5.37
CA GLY A 52 6.79 15.35 -5.83
C GLY A 52 7.39 16.21 -4.70
N ASN A 53 6.95 16.04 -3.46
CA ASN A 53 7.51 16.71 -2.27
C ASN A 53 7.24 15.86 -1.02
N PRO A 54 7.94 14.72 -0.88
CA PRO A 54 7.65 13.74 0.16
C PRO A 54 8.22 14.15 1.52
N ASN A 55 7.74 13.51 2.59
CA ASN A 55 8.39 13.60 3.89
C ASN A 55 9.79 12.97 3.86
N THR A 56 10.59 13.28 4.88
CA THR A 56 11.92 12.68 5.06
C THR A 56 11.90 11.18 5.33
N SER A 57 10.78 10.66 5.82
CA SER A 57 10.50 9.23 5.98
C SER A 57 9.00 8.99 5.85
N THR A 58 8.63 7.80 5.40
CA THR A 58 7.24 7.38 5.23
C THR A 58 7.11 5.91 5.59
N ILE A 59 6.01 5.53 6.20
CA ILE A 59 5.64 4.13 6.42
C ILE A 59 4.41 3.82 5.60
N PHE A 60 4.44 2.77 4.79
CA PHE A 60 3.25 2.25 4.11
C PHE A 60 2.88 0.91 4.72
N ARG A 61 1.67 0.82 5.27
CA ARG A 61 1.10 -0.41 5.83
C ARG A 61 0.20 -1.08 4.81
N PHE A 62 0.58 -2.29 4.41
CA PHE A 62 -0.30 -3.19 3.68
C PHE A 62 -0.87 -4.20 4.68
N CYS A 63 -2.14 -4.03 5.04
CA CYS A 63 -2.90 -4.87 5.96
C CYS A 63 -3.88 -5.75 5.17
N ILE A 64 -3.35 -6.78 4.52
CA ILE A 64 -4.05 -7.44 3.42
C ILE A 64 -4.68 -8.76 3.85
N TYR A 65 -5.95 -8.94 3.50
CA TYR A 65 -6.71 -10.16 3.79
C TYR A 65 -6.74 -11.10 2.58
N TYR A 66 -6.84 -10.54 1.38
CA TYR A 66 -6.80 -11.26 0.11
C TYR A 66 -6.30 -10.35 -1.02
N ILE A 67 -5.64 -10.94 -2.02
CA ILE A 67 -5.20 -10.26 -3.26
C ILE A 67 -5.68 -11.10 -4.43
N GLY A 68 -6.39 -10.48 -5.38
CA GLY A 68 -6.63 -11.07 -6.69
C GLY A 68 -5.66 -10.55 -7.76
N ASP A 69 -5.70 -11.12 -8.97
CA ASP A 69 -4.76 -10.80 -10.05
C ASP A 69 -4.61 -9.29 -10.34
N LYS A 70 -5.72 -8.54 -10.41
CA LYS A 70 -5.69 -7.09 -10.60
C LYS A 70 -5.12 -6.34 -9.38
N GLY A 71 -5.31 -6.90 -8.19
CA GLY A 71 -4.78 -6.36 -6.94
C GLY A 71 -3.26 -6.45 -6.87
N GLU A 72 -2.68 -7.55 -7.36
CA GLU A 72 -1.22 -7.67 -7.47
C GLU A 72 -0.63 -6.56 -8.36
N GLN A 73 -1.31 -6.23 -9.46
CA GLN A 73 -0.88 -5.16 -10.34
C GLN A 73 -0.96 -3.79 -9.64
N LEU A 74 -2.04 -3.52 -8.89
CA LEU A 74 -2.16 -2.29 -8.11
C LEU A 74 -1.04 -2.17 -7.06
N ILE A 75 -0.71 -3.25 -6.35
CA ILE A 75 0.38 -3.26 -5.37
C ILE A 75 1.71 -2.97 -6.05
N LYS A 76 2.00 -3.61 -7.19
CA LYS A 76 3.20 -3.33 -8.00
C LYS A 76 3.27 -1.86 -8.43
N ASP A 77 2.16 -1.30 -8.88
CA ASP A 77 2.09 0.10 -9.31
C ASP A 77 2.32 1.09 -8.15
N ILE A 78 1.73 0.80 -6.98
CA ILE A 78 2.00 1.56 -5.75
C ILE A 78 3.48 1.50 -5.40
N ILE A 79 4.06 0.29 -5.37
CA ILE A 79 5.46 0.08 -5.03
C ILE A 79 6.40 0.82 -5.98
N ASN A 80 6.09 0.85 -7.27
CA ASN A 80 6.87 1.59 -8.26
C ASN A 80 6.94 3.10 -7.94
N ILE A 81 5.87 3.67 -7.39
CA ILE A 81 5.87 5.06 -6.92
C ILE A 81 6.66 5.17 -5.62
N LEU A 82 6.44 4.26 -4.66
CA LEU A 82 7.12 4.25 -3.37
C LEU A 82 8.66 4.15 -3.50
N ARG A 83 9.17 3.46 -4.53
CA ARG A 83 10.62 3.40 -4.86
C ARG A 83 11.29 4.77 -5.03
N THR A 84 10.51 5.81 -5.33
CA THR A 84 11.04 7.17 -5.51
C THR A 84 11.15 7.96 -4.19
N LEU A 85 10.58 7.44 -3.10
CA LEU A 85 10.51 8.13 -1.82
C LEU A 85 11.78 7.93 -0.98
N PRO A 86 12.24 8.96 -0.26
CA PRO A 86 13.35 8.82 0.68
C PRO A 86 12.91 8.06 1.95
N ASN A 87 13.74 7.13 2.41
CA ASN A 87 13.57 6.40 3.68
C ASN A 87 12.17 5.80 3.89
N ILE A 88 11.58 5.24 2.82
CA ILE A 88 10.32 4.50 2.86
C ILE A 88 10.55 3.14 3.56
N VAL A 89 9.57 2.74 4.36
CA VAL A 89 9.47 1.40 4.94
C VAL A 89 8.09 0.84 4.61
N ILE A 90 8.06 -0.39 4.10
CA ILE A 90 6.81 -1.16 4.00
C ILE A 90 6.65 -1.97 5.28
N GLU A 91 5.46 -1.90 5.87
CA GLU A 91 4.99 -2.86 6.87
C GLU A 91 3.95 -3.77 6.22
N TRP A 92 4.22 -5.07 6.23
CA TRP A 92 3.40 -6.11 5.60
C TRP A 92 2.70 -6.92 6.70
N HIS A 93 1.39 -6.69 6.86
CA HIS A 93 0.53 -7.27 7.88
C HIS A 93 -0.42 -8.26 7.20
N VAL A 94 -0.07 -9.55 7.22
CA VAL A 94 -0.82 -10.61 6.54
C VAL A 94 -0.90 -11.87 7.42
N GLN A 95 -1.89 -12.73 7.17
CA GLN A 95 -2.13 -13.92 7.98
C GLN A 95 -2.02 -15.24 7.22
N THR A 96 -2.17 -15.24 5.90
CA THR A 96 -2.12 -16.47 5.10
C THR A 96 -0.71 -16.74 4.59
N LYS A 97 -0.38 -18.03 4.43
CA LYS A 97 0.91 -18.46 3.89
C LYS A 97 1.17 -17.88 2.50
N ASP A 98 0.17 -17.89 1.64
CA ASP A 98 0.28 -17.39 0.25
C ASP A 98 0.61 -15.89 0.22
N LEU A 99 0.02 -15.08 1.10
CA LEU A 99 0.33 -13.65 1.21
C LEU A 99 1.69 -13.38 1.87
N MET A 100 2.15 -14.27 2.75
CA MET A 100 3.50 -14.20 3.29
C MET A 100 4.52 -14.49 2.18
N GLU A 101 4.36 -15.57 1.43
CA GLU A 101 5.23 -15.92 0.30
C GLU A 101 5.25 -14.80 -0.76
N TYR A 102 4.11 -14.20 -1.09
CA TYR A 102 4.05 -13.05 -1.97
C TYR A 102 4.88 -11.86 -1.45
N GLY A 103 4.81 -11.59 -0.15
CA GLY A 103 5.63 -10.55 0.48
C GLY A 103 7.13 -10.88 0.45
N GLU A 104 7.49 -12.15 0.54
CA GLU A 104 8.88 -12.62 0.53
C GLU A 104 9.48 -12.39 -0.85
N ASP A 105 8.80 -12.88 -1.89
CA ASP A 105 9.14 -12.65 -3.30
C ASP A 105 9.27 -11.15 -3.59
N LEU A 106 8.29 -10.36 -3.14
CA LEU A 106 8.31 -8.91 -3.31
C LEU A 106 9.53 -8.29 -2.63
N SER A 107 9.85 -8.70 -1.40
CA SER A 107 10.96 -8.15 -0.62
C SER A 107 12.33 -8.36 -1.29
N GLU A 108 12.51 -9.43 -2.06
CA GLU A 108 13.73 -9.67 -2.84
C GLU A 108 13.93 -8.64 -3.96
N GLU A 109 12.85 -8.05 -4.47
CA GLU A 109 12.88 -7.04 -5.53
C GLU A 109 12.98 -5.61 -5.01
N LEU A 110 12.73 -5.39 -3.71
CA LEU A 110 12.67 -4.05 -3.12
C LEU A 110 14.06 -3.52 -2.78
N ALA A 111 14.29 -2.24 -3.10
CA ALA A 111 15.51 -1.51 -2.72
C ALA A 111 15.40 -0.88 -1.31
N PHE A 112 14.31 -1.13 -0.59
CA PHE A 112 13.99 -0.53 0.70
C PHE A 112 13.31 -1.57 1.61
N PRO A 113 13.29 -1.34 2.95
CA PRO A 113 12.86 -2.38 3.89
C PRO A 113 11.38 -2.73 3.75
N LEU A 114 11.09 -4.02 3.69
CA LEU A 114 9.79 -4.62 3.98
C LEU A 114 9.88 -5.35 5.32
N ARG A 115 8.99 -5.02 6.24
CA ARG A 115 8.93 -5.62 7.58
C ARG A 115 7.63 -6.38 7.74
N TYR A 116 7.74 -7.65 8.09
CA TYR A 116 6.59 -8.41 8.57
C TYR A 116 6.21 -7.93 9.95
N ILE A 117 4.93 -7.59 10.10
CA ILE A 117 4.35 -7.29 11.39
C ILE A 117 3.30 -8.36 11.64
N ASP A 118 3.52 -9.15 12.68
CA ASP A 118 2.54 -10.12 13.15
C ASP A 118 1.24 -9.37 13.45
N ALA A 119 0.17 -9.78 12.77
CA ALA A 119 -1.18 -9.30 13.06
C ALA A 119 -1.63 -9.91 14.40
N TYR A 120 -1.13 -9.40 15.52
CA TYR A 120 -1.74 -9.64 16.83
C TYR A 120 -3.08 -8.88 16.86
N LEU A 121 -4.16 -9.60 16.62
CA LEU A 121 -5.49 -9.27 17.14
C LEU A 121 -5.79 -10.17 18.33
#